data_AF-A0A838QU74-F1
#
_entry.id   AF-A0A838QU74-F1
#
_cell.length_a   1.000
_cell.length_b   1.000
_cell.length_c   1.000
_cell.angle_alpha   90.00
_cell.angle_beta   90.00
_cell.angle_gamma   90.00
#
_symmetry.space_group_name_H-M   'P 1'
#
loop_
_entity.id
_entity.type
_entity.pdbx_description
1 polymer ?
#
loop_
_entity_poly.entity_id
_entity_poly.type
_entity_poly.pdbx_seq_one_letter_code
_entity_poly.pdbx_strand_id
1 'polypeptide(L)'
;MPSLSQFALHLACIFALALAGARPAHANDGEAHWIWSPAQTKNEIPVGECYFRKSFDIAGPVEGAQVQITADNEFELTVNGQPVAKGVDWRQMQIHEVTGL
;
A
#
# COMPACT_ATOMS: atom_id res chain seq x y z
N MET A 1 -47.18 1.78 -45.78
CA MET A 1 -46.07 1.78 -46.76
C MET A 1 -45.07 2.87 -46.35
N PRO A 2 -43.79 2.77 -46.75
CA PRO A 2 -42.66 3.53 -46.14
C PRO A 2 -42.55 4.97 -46.68
N SER A 3 -41.65 5.87 -46.26
CA SER A 3 -40.42 5.86 -45.42
C SER A 3 -40.32 7.19 -44.59
N LEU A 4 -39.25 7.69 -43.93
CA LEU A 4 -37.81 7.35 -43.74
C LEU A 4 -37.26 8.07 -42.47
N SER A 5 -35.97 7.87 -42.15
CA SER A 5 -35.04 8.88 -41.58
C SER A 5 -35.10 9.29 -40.09
N GLN A 6 -34.58 8.41 -39.23
CA GLN A 6 -33.31 8.66 -38.52
C GLN A 6 -33.06 10.04 -37.86
N PHE A 7 -33.14 10.08 -36.52
CA PHE A 7 -32.42 11.04 -35.66
C PHE A 7 -32.08 10.38 -34.30
N ALA A 8 -30.91 10.73 -33.75
CA ALA A 8 -30.49 10.78 -32.32
C ALA A 8 -31.06 9.76 -31.29
N LEU A 9 -30.28 9.17 -30.36
CA LEU A 9 -28.89 9.38 -29.95
C LEU A 9 -28.37 8.11 -29.23
N HIS A 10 -27.06 7.79 -29.31
CA HIS A 10 -26.48 6.74 -28.48
C HIS A 10 -26.08 7.30 -27.10
N LEU A 11 -26.87 6.99 -26.06
CA LEU A 11 -26.48 7.08 -24.65
C LEU A 11 -26.72 5.72 -23.98
N ALA A 12 -25.90 5.25 -23.04
CA ALA A 12 -24.50 5.58 -22.77
C ALA A 12 -23.87 4.45 -21.93
N CYS A 13 -22.55 4.31 -21.99
CA CYS A 13 -21.70 3.73 -20.94
C CYS A 13 -22.24 2.50 -20.17
N ILE A 14 -22.04 1.32 -20.78
CA ILE A 14 -21.36 0.15 -20.18
C ILE A 14 -21.22 0.24 -18.64
N PHE A 15 -22.01 -0.55 -17.91
CA PHE A 15 -21.72 -0.87 -16.51
C PHE A 15 -20.47 -1.76 -16.47
N ALA A 16 -19.29 -1.15 -16.37
CA ALA A 16 -18.03 -1.87 -16.28
C ALA A 16 -17.98 -2.63 -14.96
N LEU A 17 -18.08 -3.96 -15.02
CA LEU A 17 -18.12 -4.84 -13.85
C LEU A 17 -16.74 -4.87 -13.17
N ALA A 18 -16.51 -3.91 -12.27
CA ALA A 18 -15.26 -3.76 -11.52
C ALA A 18 -15.10 -4.81 -10.41
N LEU A 19 -15.20 -6.10 -10.77
CA LEU A 19 -14.59 -7.19 -10.02
C LEU A 19 -13.08 -7.13 -10.21
N ALA A 20 -12.46 -6.11 -9.60
CA ALA A 20 -11.02 -6.07 -9.37
C ALA A 20 -10.69 -7.21 -8.41
N GLY A 21 -10.41 -8.39 -8.98
CA GLY A 21 -10.10 -9.58 -8.22
C GLY A 21 -8.85 -9.33 -7.37
N ALA A 22 -9.05 -9.22 -6.06
CA ALA A 22 -7.95 -9.12 -5.10
C ALA A 22 -7.04 -10.34 -5.29
N ARG A 23 -5.87 -10.12 -5.89
CA ARG A 23 -4.89 -11.19 -6.09
C ARG A 23 -4.48 -11.70 -4.70
N PRO A 24 -4.55 -13.00 -4.41
CA PRO A 24 -4.01 -13.52 -3.16
C PRO A 24 -2.52 -13.20 -3.12
N ALA A 25 -2.06 -12.58 -2.04
CA ALA A 25 -0.64 -12.35 -1.82
C ALA A 25 0.03 -13.71 -1.67
N HIS A 26 0.95 -14.05 -2.58
CA HIS A 26 1.70 -15.29 -2.54
C HIS A 26 2.79 -15.19 -1.47
N ALA A 27 2.44 -15.50 -0.22
CA ALA A 27 3.42 -15.72 0.84
C ALA A 27 4.17 -17.03 0.64
N ASN A 28 5.50 -16.99 0.74
CA ASN A 28 6.29 -18.10 1.30
C ASN A 28 7.73 -17.66 1.67
N ASP A 29 8.36 -16.80 0.85
CA ASP A 29 9.80 -16.48 0.95
C ASP A 29 10.09 -15.04 1.44
N GLY A 30 9.05 -14.27 1.81
CA GLY A 30 9.13 -12.82 2.02
C GLY A 30 8.12 -12.24 3.01
N GLU A 31 7.79 -12.97 4.08
CA GLU A 31 6.91 -12.47 5.12
C GLU A 31 7.58 -11.39 5.99
N ALA A 32 6.82 -10.38 6.40
CA ALA A 32 7.28 -9.37 7.34
C ALA A 32 7.30 -9.94 8.78
N HIS A 33 8.27 -9.50 9.58
CA HIS A 33 8.38 -9.85 11.00
C HIS A 33 8.33 -8.60 11.87
N TRP A 34 7.77 -8.73 13.07
CA TRP A 34 7.83 -7.69 14.09
C TRP A 34 9.28 -7.46 14.50
N ILE A 35 9.75 -6.22 14.34
CA ILE A 35 11.07 -5.76 14.76
C ILE A 35 10.90 -4.61 15.77
N TRP A 36 11.90 -4.44 16.65
CA TRP A 36 11.95 -3.28 17.54
C TRP A 36 13.40 -2.88 17.84
N SER A 37 13.58 -1.77 18.57
CA SER A 37 14.89 -1.34 19.07
C SER A 37 15.53 -2.42 19.95
N PRO A 38 16.84 -2.70 19.82
CA PRO A 38 17.56 -3.67 20.66
C PRO A 38 17.70 -3.22 22.13
N ALA A 39 17.26 -1.99 22.46
CA ALA A 39 17.21 -1.48 23.83
C ALA A 39 16.02 -2.03 24.66
N GLN A 40 15.13 -2.85 24.09
CA GLN A 40 14.03 -3.46 24.82
C GLN A 40 14.47 -4.65 25.68
N THR A 41 14.00 -4.72 26.92
CA THR A 41 13.88 -5.96 27.69
C THR A 41 12.43 -6.45 27.66
N LYS A 42 12.21 -7.76 27.81
CA LYS A 42 10.84 -8.32 27.73
C LYS A 42 10.00 -7.79 28.90
N ASN A 43 8.88 -7.13 28.56
CA ASN A 43 7.99 -6.38 29.46
C ASN A 43 8.52 -4.99 29.91
N GLU A 44 9.65 -4.55 29.38
CA GLU A 44 10.31 -3.26 29.70
C GLU A 44 10.67 -2.55 28.39
N ILE A 45 9.64 -1.97 27.76
CA ILE A 45 9.80 -1.17 26.54
C ILE A 45 10.00 0.30 26.96
N PRO A 46 11.12 0.95 26.62
CA PRO A 46 11.29 2.38 26.88
C PRO A 46 10.24 3.21 26.14
N VAL A 47 9.60 4.17 26.83
CA VAL A 47 8.66 5.11 26.21
C VAL A 47 9.43 6.12 25.37
N GLY A 48 9.18 6.15 24.07
CA GLY A 48 9.80 7.08 23.12
C GLY A 48 9.78 6.57 21.68
N GLU A 49 10.27 7.38 20.76
CA GLU A 49 10.43 7.01 19.36
C GLU A 49 11.64 6.08 19.15
N CYS A 50 11.57 5.20 18.15
CA CYS A 50 12.76 4.56 17.61
C CYS A 50 12.68 4.47 16.08
N TYR A 51 13.82 4.64 15.41
CA TYR A 51 13.87 4.82 13.96
C TYR A 51 14.43 3.59 13.25
N PHE A 52 13.65 3.03 12.33
CA PHE A 52 14.06 1.94 11.45
C PHE A 52 14.42 2.49 10.08
N ARG A 53 15.50 1.98 9.47
CA ARG A 53 15.89 2.33 8.11
C ARG A 53 16.42 1.11 7.38
N LYS A 54 15.85 0.84 6.20
CA LYS A 54 16.37 -0.13 5.23
C LYS A 54 16.73 0.62 3.95
N SER A 55 17.83 0.20 3.33
CA SER A 55 18.22 0.61 1.98
C SER A 55 18.50 -0.66 1.18
N PHE A 56 18.21 -0.60 -0.13
CA PHE A 56 18.43 -1.65 -1.11
C PHE A 56 18.44 -1.00 -2.50
N ASP A 57 19.18 -1.57 -3.42
CA ASP A 57 19.23 -1.12 -4.81
C ASP A 57 18.19 -1.88 -5.66
N ILE A 58 17.60 -1.21 -6.65
CA ILE A 58 16.68 -1.82 -7.61
C ILE A 58 17.34 -1.85 -8.99
N ALA A 59 17.33 -3.02 -9.63
CA ALA A 59 17.89 -3.19 -10.97
C ALA A 59 16.84 -2.92 -12.05
N GLY A 60 16.99 -1.79 -12.76
CA GLY A 60 16.10 -1.40 -13.86
C GLY A 60 14.92 -0.51 -13.42
N PRO A 61 13.95 -0.25 -14.32
CA PRO A 61 12.81 0.61 -14.04
C PRO A 61 11.80 -0.07 -13.10
N VAL A 62 11.16 0.73 -12.24
CA VAL A 62 10.05 0.30 -11.38
C VAL A 62 8.73 0.54 -12.10
N GLU A 63 8.04 -0.52 -12.52
CA GLU A 63 6.69 -0.43 -13.10
C GLU A 63 5.60 -0.23 -12.04
N GLY A 64 5.84 -0.70 -10.82
CA GLY A 64 4.95 -0.56 -9.67
C GLY A 64 5.66 -0.91 -8.36
N ALA A 65 5.35 -0.19 -7.28
CA ALA A 65 5.89 -0.45 -5.94
C ALA A 65 4.85 -0.11 -4.86
N GLN A 66 4.79 -0.96 -3.83
CA GLN A 66 3.83 -0.88 -2.74
C GLN A 66 4.54 -1.13 -1.40
N VAL A 67 4.13 -0.42 -0.35
CA VAL A 67 4.52 -0.71 1.04
C VAL A 67 3.30 -1.19 1.82
N GLN A 68 3.46 -2.29 2.54
CA GLN A 68 2.50 -2.77 3.53
C GLN A 68 3.10 -2.55 4.92
N ILE A 69 2.39 -1.87 5.82
CA ILE A 69 2.95 -1.39 7.09
C ILE A 69 1.89 -1.32 8.20
N THR A 70 2.32 -1.66 9.40
CA THR A 70 1.62 -1.44 10.67
C THR A 70 2.66 -1.35 11.80
N ALA A 71 2.32 -0.72 12.92
CA ALA A 71 3.16 -0.63 14.11
C ALA A 71 2.33 -0.49 15.38
N ASP A 72 2.84 -1.00 16.50
CA ASP A 72 2.31 -0.76 17.85
C ASP A 72 3.29 0.20 18.57
N ASN A 73 2.91 1.40 19.00
CA ASN A 73 1.56 1.99 19.00
C ASN A 73 1.26 2.80 17.73
N GLU A 74 2.27 3.49 17.17
CA GLU A 74 2.13 4.44 16.06
C GLU A 74 3.33 4.34 15.10
N PHE A 75 3.18 4.83 13.86
CA PHE A 75 4.30 5.03 12.93
C PHE A 75 4.17 6.27 12.04
N GLU A 76 5.31 6.76 11.56
CA GLU A 76 5.42 7.65 10.40
C GLU A 76 6.34 7.01 9.35
N LEU A 77 5.91 6.98 8.08
CA LEU A 77 6.66 6.38 6.97
C LEU A 77 7.16 7.46 6.02
N THR A 78 8.45 7.42 5.71
CA THR A 78 9.04 8.12 4.56
C THR A 78 9.73 7.15 3.61
N VAL A 79 9.58 7.37 2.30
CA VAL A 79 10.31 6.66 1.23
C VAL A 79 11.12 7.69 0.46
N ASN A 80 12.43 7.46 0.28
CA ASN A 80 13.36 8.39 -0.38
C ASN A 80 13.33 9.84 0.15
N GLY A 81 12.95 10.02 1.42
CA GLY A 81 12.77 11.33 2.06
C GLY A 81 11.40 11.98 1.86
N GLN A 82 10.53 11.41 1.03
CA GLN A 82 9.13 11.85 0.87
C GLN A 82 8.24 11.21 1.95
N PRO A 83 7.39 11.97 2.67
CA PRO A 83 6.37 11.42 3.55
C PRO A 83 5.34 10.61 2.76
N VAL A 84 4.97 9.42 3.26
CA VAL A 84 4.01 8.51 2.62
C VAL A 84 2.77 8.31 3.50
N ALA A 85 2.95 7.96 4.78
CA ALA A 85 1.85 7.51 5.62
C ALA A 85 2.10 7.74 7.12
N LYS A 86 1.01 7.73 7.89
CA LYS A 86 1.00 7.61 9.36
C LYS A 86 -0.09 6.64 9.80
N GLY A 87 0.12 5.95 10.91
CA GLY A 87 -0.87 5.01 11.48
C GLY A 87 -0.78 4.91 12.99
N VAL A 88 -1.92 4.62 13.64
CA VAL A 88 -2.10 4.67 15.12
C VAL A 88 -2.94 3.50 15.68
N ASP A 89 -3.19 2.46 14.89
CA ASP A 89 -3.87 1.23 15.33
C ASP A 89 -3.19 0.04 14.65
N TRP A 90 -2.40 -0.71 15.42
CA TRP A 90 -1.60 -1.83 14.90
C TRP A 90 -2.44 -2.94 14.24
N ARG A 91 -3.75 -2.99 14.54
CA ARG A 91 -4.71 -3.95 13.98
C ARG A 91 -5.05 -3.65 12.51
N GLN A 92 -4.71 -2.47 12.02
CA GLN A 92 -4.96 -2.04 10.64
C GLN A 92 -3.67 -2.09 9.84
N MET A 93 -3.48 -3.18 9.09
CA MET A 93 -2.44 -3.24 8.05
C MET A 93 -2.77 -2.18 6.98
N GLN A 94 -1.95 -1.13 6.90
CA GLN A 94 -2.05 -0.13 5.85
C GLN A 94 -1.28 -0.57 4.61
N ILE A 95 -1.79 -0.21 3.44
CA ILE A 95 -1.21 -0.54 2.14
C ILE A 95 -1.16 0.74 1.31
N HIS A 96 0.04 1.10 0.85
CA HIS A 96 0.31 2.36 0.15
C HIS A 96 1.09 2.11 -1.14
N GLU A 97 0.59 2.65 -2.25
CA GLU A 97 1.33 2.73 -3.51
C GLU A 97 2.43 3.79 -3.41
N VAL A 98 3.66 3.42 -3.76
CA VAL A 98 4.87 4.28 -3.69
C VAL A 98 5.61 4.34 -5.03
N THR A 99 4.93 3.96 -6.11
CA THR A 99 5.45 3.98 -7.49
C THR A 99 5.87 5.39 -7.90
N GLY A 100 7.18 5.58 -8.15
CA GLY A 100 7.74 6.87 -8.59
C GLY A 100 8.20 7.80 -7.46
N LEU A 101 8.25 7.33 -6.21
CA LEU A 101 8.96 7.97 -5.09
C LEU A 101 10.44 7.57 -5.03
#